data_AF-A0A3M1SJN5-F1
#
_entry.id   AF-A0A3M1SJN5-F1
#
_cell.length_a   1.000
_cell.length_b   1.000
_cell.length_c   1.000
_cell.angle_alpha   90.00
_cell.angle_beta   90.00
_cell.angle_gamma   90.00
#
_symmetry.space_group_name_H-M   'P 1'
#
loop_
_entity.id
_entity.type
_entity.pdbx_description
1 polymer ?
#
loop_
_entity_poly.entity_id
_entity_poly.type
_entity_poly.pdbx_seq_one_letter_code
_entity_poly.pdbx_strand_id
1 'polypeptide(L)'
;MPKDFLYTELICKRFCSFYKGGKEELQCQTYRYLRKNVPKSLLQDLPEELTPDFSLDGWIREEICSHCDFIIDGCDYRDGNPSPPCGGYVVVEFLKKKGLI
;
A
#
# COMPACT_ATOMS: atom_id res chain seq x y z
N MET A 1 10.06 4.27 13.37
CA MET A 1 10.10 5.60 12.74
C MET A 1 8.68 6.02 12.38
N PRO A 2 8.25 7.26 12.67
CA PRO A 2 6.94 7.75 12.27
C PRO A 2 6.80 7.78 10.74
N LYS A 3 5.55 7.76 10.26
CA LYS A 3 5.23 7.94 8.83
C LYS A 3 5.74 9.29 8.33
N ASP A 4 6.23 9.32 7.09
CA ASP A 4 6.45 10.58 6.39
C ASP A 4 5.09 11.17 6.01
N PHE A 5 4.91 12.46 6.33
CA PHE A 5 3.66 13.18 6.11
C PHE A 5 3.22 13.10 4.64
N LEU A 6 4.11 13.42 3.69
CA LEU A 6 3.75 13.48 2.27
C LEU A 6 3.41 12.10 1.70
N TYR A 7 4.17 11.06 2.06
CA TYR A 7 3.80 9.69 1.64
C TYR A 7 2.46 9.24 2.25
N THR A 8 2.12 9.72 3.45
CA THR A 8 0.82 9.41 4.08
C THR A 8 -0.33 10.09 3.35
N GLU A 9 -0.18 11.36 2.97
CA GLU A 9 -1.16 12.06 2.14
C GLU A 9 -1.36 11.33 0.80
N LEU A 10 -0.25 11.03 0.12
CA LEU A 10 -0.26 10.51 -1.25
C LEU A 10 -0.69 9.05 -1.37
N ILE A 11 -0.51 8.25 -0.31
CA ILE A 11 -0.83 6.81 -0.33
C ILE A 11 -2.01 6.51 0.60
N CYS A 12 -1.85 6.79 1.90
CA CYS A 12 -2.79 6.30 2.90
C CYS A 12 -4.10 7.08 2.88
N LYS A 13 -4.05 8.42 2.91
CA LYS A 13 -5.27 9.23 2.90
C LYS A 13 -6.03 9.14 1.59
N ARG A 14 -5.31 8.94 0.49
CA ARG A 14 -5.87 8.87 -0.85
C ARG A 14 -6.47 7.50 -1.20
N PHE A 15 -5.79 6.40 -0.84
CA PHE A 15 -6.15 5.06 -1.34
C PHE A 15 -6.44 4.02 -0.25
N CYS A 16 -6.22 4.31 1.04
CA CYS A 16 -6.37 3.30 2.10
C CYS A 16 -7.65 3.52 2.90
N SER A 17 -8.66 2.65 2.71
CA SER A 17 -9.91 2.64 3.49
C SER A 17 -9.70 2.41 5.00
N PHE A 18 -8.55 1.86 5.40
CA PHE A 18 -8.20 1.58 6.80
C PHE A 18 -7.46 2.73 7.49
N TYR A 19 -7.12 3.81 6.77
CA TYR A 19 -6.42 4.94 7.38
C TYR A 19 -7.27 5.60 8.47
N LYS A 20 -6.69 5.75 9.67
CA LYS A 20 -7.26 6.50 10.79
C LYS A 20 -6.19 7.45 11.31
N GLY A 21 -6.52 8.74 11.44
CA GLY A 21 -5.62 9.72 12.03
C GLY A 21 -5.31 9.38 13.50
N GLY A 22 -4.08 9.68 13.94
CA GLY A 22 -3.59 9.35 15.28
C GLY A 22 -3.04 7.92 15.44
N LYS A 23 -2.90 7.14 14.35
CA LYS A 23 -2.28 5.80 14.32
C LYS A 23 -1.14 5.72 13.30
N GLU A 24 -0.36 6.79 13.18
CA GLU A 24 0.66 6.94 12.14
C GLU A 24 1.87 6.01 12.33
N GLU A 25 2.07 5.44 13.50
CA GLU A 25 3.10 4.43 13.76
C GLU A 25 2.84 3.08 13.06
N LEU A 26 1.56 2.77 12.79
CA LEU A 26 1.13 1.54 12.13
C LEU A 26 1.31 1.65 10.61
N GLN A 27 2.27 0.91 10.06
CA GLN A 27 2.66 0.98 8.65
C GLN A 27 2.58 -0.41 8.00
N CYS A 28 1.76 -0.56 6.96
CA CYS A 28 1.82 -1.75 6.13
C CYS A 28 3.15 -1.79 5.35
N GLN A 29 3.56 -2.98 4.96
CA GLN A 29 4.84 -3.14 4.28
C GLN A 29 4.85 -2.53 2.88
N THR A 30 3.70 -2.45 2.21
CA THR A 30 3.55 -1.75 0.92
C THR A 30 3.79 -0.24 1.05
N TYR A 31 3.36 0.40 2.15
CA TYR A 31 3.73 1.79 2.44
C TYR A 31 5.26 1.95 2.60
N ARG A 32 5.88 1.06 3.39
CA ARG A 32 7.34 1.10 3.62
C ARG A 32 8.11 0.91 2.31
N TYR A 33 7.65 -0.01 1.47
CA TYR A 33 8.20 -0.27 0.14
C TYR A 33 8.12 0.98 -0.75
N LEU A 34 6.94 1.59 -0.88
CA LEU A 34 6.74 2.79 -1.70
C LEU A 34 7.59 3.96 -1.21
N ARG A 35 7.64 4.18 0.11
CA ARG A 35 8.48 5.22 0.71
C ARG A 35 9.97 5.05 0.39
N LYS A 36 10.45 3.82 0.30
CA LYS A 36 11.86 3.50 0.05
C LYS A 36 12.22 3.55 -1.44
N ASN A 37 11.33 3.10 -2.31
CA ASN A 37 11.66 2.81 -3.71
C ASN A 37 11.00 3.76 -4.71
N VAL A 38 10.00 4.54 -4.31
CA VAL A 38 9.22 5.38 -5.22
C VAL A 38 9.37 6.86 -4.85
N PRO A 39 9.77 7.73 -5.80
CA PRO A 39 9.86 9.16 -5.54
C PRO A 39 8.47 9.78 -5.38
N LYS A 40 8.38 10.83 -4.55
CA LYS A 40 7.12 11.52 -4.25
C LYS A 40 6.43 12.09 -5.50
N SER A 41 7.19 12.57 -6.48
CA SER A 41 6.67 13.08 -7.75
C SER A 41 5.83 12.04 -8.49
N LEU A 42 6.31 10.79 -8.54
CA LEU A 42 5.57 9.72 -9.19
C LEU A 42 4.25 9.40 -8.48
N LEU A 43 4.21 9.54 -7.16
CA LEU A 43 2.99 9.35 -6.37
C LEU A 43 2.00 10.52 -6.52
N GLN A 44 2.49 11.74 -6.74
CA GLN A 44 1.67 12.91 -7.04
C GLN A 44 0.94 12.75 -8.37
N ASP A 45 1.61 12.17 -9.37
CA ASP A 45 1.08 11.98 -10.71
C ASP A 45 0.13 10.78 -10.85
N LEU A 46 -0.16 10.07 -9.75
CA LEU A 46 -1.13 8.97 -9.77
C LEU A 46 -2.55 9.49 -10.08
N PRO A 47 -3.37 8.70 -10.79
CA PRO A 47 -4.80 8.96 -10.95
C PRO A 47 -5.53 9.16 -9.61
N GLU A 48 -6.62 9.91 -9.61
CA GLU A 48 -7.47 10.15 -8.42
C GLU A 48 -8.00 8.85 -7.82
N GLU A 49 -8.42 7.93 -8.68
CA GLU A 49 -8.90 6.61 -8.29
C GLU A 49 -8.05 5.52 -8.93
N LEU A 50 -7.81 4.46 -8.16
CA LEU A 50 -7.11 3.27 -8.60
C LEU A 50 -7.91 2.05 -8.18
N THR A 51 -8.22 1.19 -9.15
CA THR A 51 -8.91 -0.07 -8.91
C THR A 51 -7.92 -1.21 -9.12
N PRO A 52 -7.61 -2.00 -8.07
CA PRO A 52 -6.78 -3.18 -8.24
C PRO A 52 -7.54 -4.25 -9.04
N ASP A 53 -6.84 -4.97 -9.90
CA ASP A 53 -7.37 -6.15 -10.60
C ASP A 53 -6.80 -7.46 -10.07
N PHE A 54 -5.93 -7.39 -9.06
CA PHE A 54 -5.35 -8.52 -8.33
C PHE A 54 -4.45 -9.43 -9.18
N SER A 55 -4.12 -9.01 -10.42
CA SER A 55 -3.27 -9.79 -11.33
C SER A 55 -1.83 -9.96 -10.81
N LEU A 56 -1.39 -9.11 -9.89
CA LEU A 56 -0.06 -9.16 -9.28
C LEU A 56 -0.09 -9.61 -7.81
N ASP A 57 -1.20 -10.16 -7.32
CA ASP A 57 -1.34 -10.47 -5.89
C ASP A 57 -0.24 -11.42 -5.39
N GLY A 58 0.08 -12.47 -6.15
CA GLY A 58 1.14 -13.41 -5.80
C GLY A 58 2.49 -12.74 -5.61
N TRP A 59 2.88 -11.87 -6.55
CA TRP A 59 4.13 -11.11 -6.46
C TRP A 59 4.13 -10.13 -5.27
N ILE A 60 3.06 -9.36 -5.10
CA ILE A 60 2.93 -8.41 -3.98
C ILE A 60 2.97 -9.16 -2.65
N ARG A 61 2.36 -10.35 -2.58
CA ARG A 61 2.38 -11.20 -1.40
C ARG A 61 3.80 -11.65 -1.06
N GLU A 62 4.50 -12.23 -2.02
CA GLU A 62 5.82 -12.82 -1.82
C GLU A 62 6.89 -11.77 -1.54
N GLU A 63 6.93 -10.70 -2.32
CA GLU A 63 8.02 -9.70 -2.26
C GLU A 63 7.81 -8.62 -1.20
N ILE A 64 6.55 -8.37 -0.81
CA ILE A 64 6.23 -7.22 0.04
C ILE A 64 5.41 -7.63 1.25
N CYS A 65 4.23 -8.23 1.07
CA CYS A 65 3.36 -8.50 2.21
C CYS A 65 3.93 -9.54 3.16
N SER A 66 4.74 -10.50 2.69
CA SER A 66 5.42 -11.53 3.49
C SER A 66 6.20 -10.98 4.69
N HIS A 67 6.64 -9.71 4.61
CA HIS A 67 7.36 -9.00 5.66
C HIS A 67 6.49 -8.00 6.43
N CYS A 68 5.17 -8.06 6.26
CA CYS A 68 4.23 -7.14 6.89
C CYS A 68 3.89 -7.59 8.30
N ASP A 69 4.01 -6.68 9.26
CA ASP A 69 3.62 -6.91 10.65
C ASP A 69 2.14 -7.35 10.78
N PHE A 70 1.29 -6.95 9.81
CA PHE A 70 -0.13 -7.30 9.76
C PHE A 70 -0.45 -8.67 9.16
N ILE A 71 0.52 -9.41 8.61
CA ILE A 71 0.25 -10.75 8.06
C ILE A 71 -0.07 -11.76 9.16
N ILE A 72 0.53 -11.59 10.35
CA ILE A 72 0.33 -12.51 11.48
C ILE A 72 -1.02 -12.22 12.15
N ASP A 73 -1.38 -10.94 12.24
CA ASP A 73 -2.64 -10.46 12.81
C ASP A 73 -2.98 -9.06 12.27
N GLY A 74 -4.22 -8.86 11.83
CA GLY A 74 -4.76 -7.55 11.44
C GLY A 74 -4.78 -7.24 9.94
N CYS A 75 -4.62 -8.24 9.06
CA CYS A 75 -4.83 -8.09 7.62
C CYS A 75 -5.98 -8.96 7.11
N ASP A 76 -7.21 -8.48 7.28
CA ASP A 76 -8.42 -9.15 6.80
C ASP A 76 -8.33 -9.62 5.35
N TYR A 77 -7.68 -8.82 4.48
CA TYR A 77 -7.46 -9.19 3.08
C TYR A 77 -6.63 -10.47 2.92
N ARG A 78 -5.55 -10.62 3.71
CA ARG A 78 -4.68 -11.80 3.66
C ARG A 78 -5.28 -13.00 4.38
N ASP A 79 -6.17 -12.76 5.34
CA ASP A 79 -6.93 -13.81 6.04
C ASP A 79 -8.08 -14.39 5.20
N GLY A 80 -8.31 -13.86 3.99
CA GLY A 80 -9.37 -14.32 3.09
C GLY A 80 -10.76 -13.78 3.43
N ASN A 81 -10.84 -12.79 4.32
CA ASN A 81 -12.09 -12.10 4.63
C ASN A 81 -12.47 -11.15 3.48
N PRO A 82 -13.77 -10.84 3.30
CA PRO A 82 -14.24 -9.91 2.28
C PRO A 82 -13.88 -8.46 2.65
N SER A 83 -12.61 -8.11 2.47
CA SER A 83 -12.02 -6.82 2.82
C SER A 83 -11.11 -6.35 1.69
N PRO A 84 -11.10 -5.06 1.32
CA PRO A 84 -10.20 -4.57 0.30
C PRO A 84 -8.73 -4.67 0.76
N PRO A 85 -7.76 -4.70 -0.16
CA PRO A 85 -6.36 -4.61 0.23
C PRO A 85 -6.04 -3.21 0.76
N CYS A 86 -4.91 -3.05 1.44
CA CYS A 86 -4.45 -1.74 1.90
C CYS A 86 -4.14 -0.80 0.72
N GLY A 87 -4.23 0.52 0.91
CA GLY A 87 -3.99 1.48 -0.18
C GLY A 87 -2.59 1.38 -0.81
N GLY A 88 -1.57 0.98 -0.04
CA GLY A 88 -0.24 0.73 -0.59
C GLY A 88 -0.19 -0.44 -1.57
N TYR A 89 -1.03 -1.47 -1.38
CA TYR A 89 -1.17 -2.57 -2.35
C TYR A 89 -1.67 -2.01 -3.69
N VAL A 90 -2.72 -1.20 -3.64
CA VAL A 90 -3.37 -0.63 -4.85
C VAL A 90 -2.36 0.18 -5.67
N VAL A 91 -1.56 1.01 -4.98
CA VAL A 91 -0.51 1.82 -5.62
C VAL A 91 0.60 0.95 -6.20
N VAL A 92 1.08 -0.06 -5.45
CA VAL A 92 2.12 -0.97 -5.92
C VAL A 92 1.67 -1.73 -7.18
N GLU A 93 0.45 -2.29 -7.17
CA GLU A 93 -0.08 -3.02 -8.32
C GLU A 93 -0.14 -2.13 -9.57
N PHE A 94 -0.64 -0.89 -9.42
CA PHE A 94 -0.69 0.07 -10.52
C PHE A 94 0.70 0.38 -11.08
N LEU A 95 1.65 0.75 -10.22
CA LEU A 95 3.00 1.12 -10.64
C LEU A 95 3.73 -0.07 -11.30
N LYS A 96 3.58 -1.27 -10.74
CA LYS A 96 4.22 -2.48 -11.27
C LYS A 96 3.68 -2.82 -12.65
N LYS A 97 2.35 -2.73 -12.86
CA LYS A 97 1.73 -2.93 -14.18
C LYS A 97 2.18 -1.92 -15.22
N LYS A 98 2.56 -0.71 -14.80
CA LYS A 98 3.10 0.34 -15.68
C LYS A 98 4.61 0.22 -15.92
N GLY A 99 5.29 -0.76 -15.32
CA GLY A 99 6.74 -0.92 -15.43
C GLY A 99 7.52 0.17 -14.72
N LEU A 100 6.92 0.82 -13.73
CA LEU A 100 7.53 1.93 -12.99
C LEU A 100 8.24 1.46 -11.71
N ILE A 101 8.04 0.19 -11.32
CA ILE A 101 8.72 -0.54 -10.22
C ILE A 101 8.85 -2.03 -10.57
#